data_AF-A0A2P8FVY5-F1
#
_entry.id   AF-A0A2P8FVY5-F1
#
_cell.length_a   1.000
_cell.length_b   1.000
_cell.length_c   1.000
_cell.angle_alpha   90.00
_cell.angle_beta   90.00
_cell.angle_gamma   90.00
#
_symmetry.space_group_name_H-M   'P 1'
#
loop_
_entity.id
_entity.type
_entity.pdbx_description
1 polymer ?
#
loop_
_entity_poly.entity_id
_entity_poly.type
_entity_poly.pdbx_seq_one_letter_code
_entity_poly.pdbx_strand_id
1 'polypeptide(L)'
;MYRSPFGIFRRHLIKWSLLCCIAIIVFQCKSKTHSVLPPGDPDNGGLILPGNFEAVVVADSLGRARHIAVNNNGDIYVKLVYNDIMGGRGGTVGLRDADNDGKADIIAYFGDYKDEGGLPVGMVVHNGYLYTSTLRQVLRNKLRAGQLIPDSKTEIILTDKDENIERHWHTAKPMAFDNHGHMYVPFGAPTDAAQDVEKAGPGGMPGGKGLDPAPDLQWHGGIWRFDADKEGQTQQDGYKYSTGIRSILGMAWNQDDDCLYAVMNGIDNLHTRYPALFTSWQAAVLPSEPLLKVTDGSDFGWPYAYFDHMLGKNMLQPGYGGDGKIVGRAAKFDVPVMGFPGHWAPMEIMFYRGNQFPERYKKGAFIAFHGSTDRAPYPQSGYIVCFVPFEKGKPTGKWEVFADGFTGVDTVVNTSDALYRPMGLAEGPDGSLYISESNKGRIWRVMYKGNKAQFGEAQLAAMEARKSRSYIKTPDEVKDNLGKGGEMHGAMLYNVYCRSCHQWDGRGDNNRYPPLVGSEWVSGSRERLIGIVLHGLQGEVKVSGKTYNGVMPAHGDFLDDYAVASILTFINKRFNQKDSVFTNEEIKKVRGAR
;
A
#
# COMPACT_ATOMS: atom_id res chain seq x y z
N MET A 1 43.80 98.72 10.82
CA MET A 1 44.05 97.61 11.76
C MET A 1 42.87 96.64 11.66
N TYR A 2 43.12 95.49 11.03
CA TYR A 2 42.43 94.20 11.04
C TYR A 2 40.91 94.04 11.34
N ARG A 3 40.23 93.53 10.30
CA ARG A 3 39.34 92.33 10.22
C ARG A 3 37.84 92.37 10.60
N SER A 4 37.03 92.44 9.54
CA SER A 4 35.90 91.55 9.13
C SER A 4 36.08 90.05 9.53
N PRO A 5 35.09 89.10 9.52
CA PRO A 5 33.89 89.14 8.64
C PRO A 5 32.60 88.30 8.91
N PHE A 6 31.61 88.52 8.02
CA PHE A 6 30.69 87.57 7.32
C PHE A 6 29.61 86.72 8.04
N GLY A 7 28.36 86.81 7.54
CA GLY A 7 27.85 85.73 6.67
C GLY A 7 26.47 85.07 6.94
N ILE A 8 25.39 85.75 6.55
CA ILE A 8 24.13 85.34 5.87
C ILE A 8 23.91 83.84 5.43
N PHE A 9 22.75 83.28 5.85
CA PHE A 9 21.73 82.37 5.23
C PHE A 9 21.98 80.95 4.62
N ARG A 10 20.86 80.15 4.73
CA ARG A 10 20.42 78.87 4.09
C ARG A 10 20.81 77.58 4.86
N ARG A 11 20.00 76.51 5.00
CA ARG A 11 18.80 76.00 4.27
C ARG A 11 18.13 74.85 5.10
N HIS A 12 16.82 74.66 4.88
CA HIS A 12 15.95 73.46 5.01
C HIS A 12 16.18 72.39 6.10
N LEU A 13 15.10 71.97 6.80
CA LEU A 13 14.68 70.57 7.03
C LEU A 13 13.29 70.49 7.73
N ILE A 14 12.33 69.82 7.06
CA ILE A 14 11.37 68.79 7.58
C ILE A 14 10.36 69.22 8.69
N LYS A 15 9.09 69.53 8.35
CA LYS A 15 7.89 68.63 8.29
C LYS A 15 7.54 67.88 9.60
N TRP A 16 6.72 68.43 10.50
CA TRP A 16 5.73 67.76 11.40
C TRP A 16 4.83 68.93 11.90
N SER A 17 3.54 69.07 11.60
CA SER A 17 2.43 68.44 12.33
C SER A 17 1.12 69.04 11.82
N LEU A 18 0.30 68.31 11.05
CA LEU A 18 -1.13 68.62 10.84
C LEU A 18 -1.76 67.54 9.97
N LEU A 19 -2.47 66.59 10.59
CA LEU A 19 -3.46 65.74 9.91
C LEU A 19 -4.35 65.05 10.95
N CYS A 20 -5.35 65.78 11.43
CA CYS A 20 -6.62 65.20 11.87
C CYS A 20 -7.50 65.07 10.63
N CYS A 21 -7.40 63.95 9.91
CA CYS A 21 -8.43 63.53 8.97
C CYS A 21 -8.98 62.19 9.45
N ILE A 22 -10.26 62.23 9.80
CA ILE A 22 -11.11 61.09 10.15
C ILE A 22 -11.14 60.16 8.92
N ALA A 23 -10.41 59.06 8.99
CA ALA A 23 -10.59 57.92 8.11
C ALA A 23 -11.57 56.96 8.80
N ILE A 24 -12.82 56.96 8.36
CA ILE A 24 -13.77 55.89 8.66
C ILE A 24 -13.24 54.64 7.93
N ILE A 25 -12.46 53.83 8.63
CA ILE A 25 -12.09 52.50 8.18
C ILE A 25 -13.35 51.65 8.30
N VAL A 26 -14.03 51.43 7.17
CA VAL A 26 -14.98 50.34 7.03
C VAL A 26 -14.18 49.05 7.15
N PHE A 27 -14.06 48.54 8.37
CA PHE A 27 -13.73 47.13 8.58
C PHE A 27 -14.90 46.34 7.97
N GLN A 28 -14.78 45.98 6.69
CA GLN A 28 -15.46 44.79 6.20
C GLN A 28 -14.90 43.64 7.04
N CYS A 29 -15.61 43.31 8.12
CA CYS A 29 -15.72 41.93 8.56
C CYS A 29 -16.11 41.14 7.31
N LYS A 30 -15.13 40.55 6.62
CA LYS A 30 -15.37 39.31 5.90
C LYS A 30 -15.88 38.37 6.97
N SER A 31 -17.20 38.28 7.11
CA SER A 31 -17.80 37.11 7.74
C SER A 31 -17.12 35.94 7.09
N LYS A 32 -16.39 35.13 7.86
CA LYS A 32 -16.02 33.79 7.40
C LYS A 32 -17.36 33.15 7.07
N THR A 33 -17.73 33.14 5.80
CA THR A 33 -18.79 32.29 5.30
C THR A 33 -18.30 30.90 5.66
N HIS A 34 -18.84 30.33 6.73
CA HIS A 34 -18.70 28.93 7.00
C HIS A 34 -19.20 28.26 5.72
N SER A 35 -18.29 27.76 4.87
CA SER A 35 -18.69 26.96 3.73
C SER A 35 -19.45 25.80 4.31
N VAL A 36 -20.76 25.76 4.04
CA VAL A 36 -21.60 24.66 4.49
C VAL A 36 -21.03 23.43 3.82
N LEU A 37 -20.52 22.48 4.61
CA LEU A 37 -20.02 21.22 4.06
C LEU A 37 -21.19 20.52 3.35
N PRO A 38 -20.97 19.96 2.15
CA PRO A 38 -22.01 19.23 1.45
C PRO A 38 -22.49 18.02 2.28
N PRO A 39 -23.71 17.52 2.04
CA PRO A 39 -24.13 16.24 2.61
C PRO A 39 -23.21 15.10 2.12
N GLY A 40 -22.86 14.17 3.02
CA GLY A 40 -22.27 12.91 2.60
C GLY A 40 -23.28 12.04 1.85
N ASP A 41 -22.77 11.08 1.08
CA ASP A 41 -23.61 10.05 0.47
C ASP A 41 -24.18 9.12 1.58
N PRO A 42 -25.39 8.55 1.41
CA PRO A 42 -26.07 7.79 2.47
C PRO A 42 -25.27 6.63 3.08
N ASP A 43 -24.35 6.03 2.31
CA ASP A 43 -23.47 4.92 2.72
C ASP A 43 -21.98 5.33 2.71
N ASN A 44 -21.69 6.63 2.72
CA ASN A 44 -20.34 7.21 2.55
C ASN A 44 -19.62 6.72 1.28
N GLY A 45 -20.37 6.35 0.23
CA GLY A 45 -19.79 5.77 -0.97
C GLY A 45 -19.11 4.42 -0.69
N GLY A 46 -19.63 3.65 0.26
CA GLY A 46 -19.10 2.36 0.71
C GLY A 46 -18.02 2.42 1.78
N LEU A 47 -17.63 3.63 2.23
CA LEU A 47 -16.62 3.77 3.30
C LEU A 47 -17.21 3.59 4.69
N ILE A 48 -16.43 2.99 5.57
CA ILE A 48 -16.68 2.93 7.00
C ILE A 48 -15.71 3.90 7.68
N LEU A 49 -16.25 4.85 8.43
CA LEU A 49 -15.53 5.99 9.02
C LEU A 49 -15.88 6.15 10.51
N PRO A 50 -15.01 6.77 11.34
CA PRO A 50 -15.27 6.94 12.76
C PRO A 50 -16.34 7.99 13.06
N GLY A 51 -17.17 7.75 14.08
CA GLY A 51 -18.12 8.73 14.61
C GLY A 51 -18.96 9.46 13.56
N ASN A 52 -18.84 10.79 13.53
CA ASN A 52 -19.59 11.69 12.64
C ASN A 52 -18.77 12.15 11.43
N PHE A 53 -17.84 11.33 10.97
CA PHE A 53 -17.25 11.50 9.64
C PHE A 53 -18.26 11.03 8.58
N GLU A 54 -18.38 11.81 7.53
CA GLU A 54 -19.18 11.52 6.33
C GLU A 54 -18.27 11.57 5.10
N ALA A 55 -18.61 10.84 4.04
CA ALA A 55 -17.94 10.98 2.74
C ALA A 55 -18.93 11.21 1.61
N VAL A 56 -18.52 12.01 0.64
CA VAL A 56 -19.17 12.17 -0.66
C VAL A 56 -18.28 11.58 -1.74
N VAL A 57 -18.86 10.81 -2.66
CA VAL A 57 -18.21 10.37 -3.89
C VAL A 57 -18.17 11.56 -4.84
N VAL A 58 -16.97 12.10 -5.01
CA VAL A 58 -16.70 13.25 -5.88
C VAL A 58 -16.81 12.83 -7.34
N ALA A 59 -16.22 11.67 -7.67
CA ALA A 59 -16.30 11.05 -8.98
C ALA A 59 -16.29 9.53 -8.79
N ASP A 60 -17.16 8.82 -9.51
CA ASP A 60 -17.36 7.39 -9.27
C ASP A 60 -16.36 6.48 -10.01
N SER A 61 -15.92 6.92 -11.18
CA SER A 61 -15.01 6.14 -12.04
C SER A 61 -14.22 7.07 -12.94
N LEU A 62 -12.92 7.17 -12.72
CA LEU A 62 -11.99 7.93 -13.55
C LEU A 62 -11.06 7.06 -14.39
N GLY A 63 -11.00 5.75 -14.12
CA GLY A 63 -9.99 4.82 -14.62
C GLY A 63 -8.98 4.45 -13.54
N ARG A 64 -7.80 3.96 -13.92
CA ARG A 64 -6.79 3.44 -12.96
C ARG A 64 -6.07 4.57 -12.21
N ALA A 65 -6.76 5.19 -11.26
CA ALA A 65 -6.26 6.35 -10.52
C ALA A 65 -5.08 6.02 -9.59
N ARG A 66 -4.22 7.03 -9.42
CA ARG A 66 -2.97 7.05 -8.65
C ARG A 66 -3.00 8.20 -7.67
N HIS A 67 -1.92 8.98 -7.54
CA HIS A 67 -1.94 10.11 -6.61
C HIS A 67 -2.93 11.19 -7.03
N ILE A 68 -3.33 11.96 -6.03
CA ILE A 68 -4.31 13.04 -6.11
C ILE A 68 -3.71 14.28 -5.48
N ALA A 69 -3.99 15.45 -6.04
CA ALA A 69 -3.68 16.74 -5.42
C ALA A 69 -4.91 17.64 -5.50
N VAL A 70 -5.10 18.49 -4.49
CA VAL A 70 -6.18 19.48 -4.47
C VAL A 70 -5.54 20.86 -4.40
N ASN A 71 -5.94 21.74 -5.31
CA ASN A 71 -5.46 23.11 -5.37
C ASN A 71 -6.25 24.00 -4.39
N ASN A 72 -5.70 25.17 -4.07
CA ASN A 72 -6.31 26.12 -3.12
C ASN A 72 -7.70 26.64 -3.54
N ASN A 73 -8.04 26.54 -4.83
CA ASN A 73 -9.35 26.90 -5.35
C ASN A 73 -10.36 25.74 -5.34
N GLY A 74 -9.98 24.55 -4.86
CA GLY A 74 -10.81 23.36 -4.81
C GLY A 74 -10.73 22.46 -6.04
N ASP A 75 -10.01 22.87 -7.10
CA ASP A 75 -9.78 21.98 -8.24
C ASP A 75 -8.98 20.75 -7.81
N ILE A 76 -9.38 19.58 -8.31
CA ILE A 76 -8.78 18.29 -7.96
C ILE A 76 -8.06 17.76 -9.19
N TYR A 77 -6.85 17.25 -8.99
CA TYR A 77 -6.03 16.67 -10.04
C TYR A 77 -5.68 15.23 -9.67
N VAL A 78 -5.87 14.31 -10.60
CA VAL A 78 -5.68 12.87 -10.39
C VAL A 78 -4.74 12.34 -11.46
N LYS A 79 -3.71 11.59 -11.05
CA LYS A 79 -2.84 10.84 -11.96
C LYS A 79 -3.49 9.49 -12.28
N LEU A 80 -3.37 9.04 -13.52
CA LEU A 80 -3.73 7.69 -13.96
C LEU A 80 -2.48 6.88 -14.29
N VAL A 81 -2.54 5.55 -14.11
CA VAL A 81 -1.49 4.64 -14.63
C VAL A 81 -1.47 4.67 -16.16
N TYR A 82 -2.66 4.62 -16.74
CA TYR A 82 -2.89 4.63 -18.17
C TYR A 82 -4.23 5.29 -18.43
N ASN A 83 -4.26 6.16 -19.43
CA ASN A 83 -5.46 6.89 -19.82
C ASN A 83 -6.17 6.17 -20.97
N ASP A 84 -7.05 5.24 -20.64
CA ASP A 84 -7.82 4.47 -21.62
C ASP A 84 -8.68 5.39 -22.51
N ILE A 85 -9.19 6.50 -21.97
CA ILE A 85 -10.04 7.48 -22.67
C ILE A 85 -9.28 8.26 -23.75
N MET A 86 -8.00 8.57 -23.52
CA MET A 86 -7.15 9.29 -24.48
C MET A 86 -6.23 8.35 -25.29
N GLY A 87 -6.51 7.05 -25.31
CA GLY A 87 -5.71 6.04 -26.03
C GLY A 87 -4.25 5.97 -25.55
N GLY A 88 -4.05 6.12 -24.24
CA GLY A 88 -2.74 6.10 -23.59
C GLY A 88 -1.96 7.41 -23.64
N ARG A 89 -2.50 8.46 -24.28
CA ARG A 89 -1.92 9.81 -24.20
C ARG A 89 -2.41 10.55 -22.96
N GLY A 90 -1.59 11.47 -22.48
CA GLY A 90 -1.80 12.13 -21.21
C GLY A 90 -1.76 11.12 -20.06
N GLY A 91 -2.56 11.40 -19.04
CA GLY A 91 -2.52 10.64 -17.79
C GLY A 91 -2.99 11.46 -16.60
N THR A 92 -3.41 12.71 -16.81
CA THR A 92 -3.93 13.57 -15.77
C THR A 92 -5.43 13.81 -15.98
N VAL A 93 -6.17 13.84 -14.88
CA VAL A 93 -7.59 14.22 -14.86
C VAL A 93 -7.76 15.43 -13.95
N GLY A 94 -8.42 16.47 -14.45
CA GLY A 94 -8.85 17.62 -13.67
C GLY A 94 -10.34 17.50 -13.34
N LEU A 95 -10.71 17.71 -12.08
CA LEU A 95 -12.09 17.72 -11.62
C LEU A 95 -12.43 19.07 -11.01
N ARG A 96 -13.64 19.57 -11.28
CA ARG A 96 -14.18 20.78 -10.66
C ARG A 96 -15.62 20.57 -10.24
N ASP A 97 -15.88 20.92 -8.99
CA ASP A 97 -17.20 21.11 -8.39
C ASP A 97 -17.60 22.58 -8.60
N ALA A 98 -18.59 22.84 -9.46
CA ALA A 98 -19.00 24.17 -9.88
C ALA A 98 -20.16 24.72 -9.06
N ASP A 99 -20.99 23.85 -8.46
CA ASP A 99 -22.13 24.23 -7.65
C ASP A 99 -21.93 24.06 -6.12
N ASN A 100 -20.78 23.51 -5.71
CA ASN A 100 -20.35 23.23 -4.35
C ASN A 100 -21.15 22.12 -3.64
N ASP A 101 -21.73 21.18 -4.39
CA ASP A 101 -22.41 20.01 -3.83
C ASP A 101 -21.46 18.89 -3.37
N GLY A 102 -20.16 19.06 -3.59
CA GLY A 102 -19.11 18.10 -3.26
C GLY A 102 -18.80 17.09 -4.37
N LYS A 103 -19.47 17.15 -5.52
CA LYS A 103 -19.31 16.27 -6.66
C LYS A 103 -18.69 17.01 -7.85
N ALA A 104 -18.00 16.29 -8.71
CA ALA A 104 -17.38 16.88 -9.89
C ALA A 104 -18.44 17.09 -10.99
N ASP A 105 -18.70 18.35 -11.34
CA ASP A 105 -19.49 18.73 -12.52
C ASP A 105 -18.67 18.65 -13.81
N ILE A 106 -17.37 18.93 -13.69
CA ILE A 106 -16.44 18.94 -14.82
C ILE A 106 -15.38 17.89 -14.55
N ILE A 107 -15.24 16.96 -15.50
CA ILE A 107 -14.17 15.96 -15.54
C ILE A 107 -13.45 16.11 -16.86
N ALA A 108 -12.17 16.50 -16.81
CA ALA A 108 -11.37 16.75 -17.99
C ALA A 108 -10.08 15.93 -17.98
N TYR A 109 -9.89 15.11 -19.01
CA TYR A 109 -8.68 14.33 -19.23
C TYR A 109 -7.69 15.16 -20.05
N PHE A 110 -6.43 15.23 -19.60
CA PHE A 110 -5.40 16.03 -20.26
C PHE A 110 -3.98 15.49 -20.05
N GLY A 111 -3.02 16.20 -20.66
CA GLY A 111 -1.60 15.86 -20.70
C GLY A 111 -1.15 15.59 -22.14
N ASP A 112 0.03 16.10 -22.48
CA ASP A 112 0.67 15.99 -23.80
C ASP A 112 1.82 14.97 -23.84
N TYR A 113 1.94 14.15 -22.79
CA TYR A 113 2.94 13.09 -22.65
C TYR A 113 2.32 11.70 -22.87
N LYS A 114 3.15 10.66 -22.89
CA LYS A 114 2.69 9.26 -22.86
C LYS A 114 3.21 8.58 -21.60
N ASP A 115 2.35 7.79 -20.97
CA ASP A 115 2.76 6.86 -19.92
C ASP A 115 3.07 5.50 -20.58
N GLU A 116 4.34 5.30 -20.97
CA GLU A 116 4.80 4.05 -21.60
C GLU A 116 5.32 3.09 -20.52
N GLY A 117 4.78 1.86 -20.46
CA GLY A 117 5.38 0.71 -19.77
C GLY A 117 5.53 0.76 -18.24
N GLY A 118 5.06 1.82 -17.56
CA GLY A 118 5.33 2.05 -16.14
C GLY A 118 4.13 2.05 -15.20
N LEU A 119 4.43 2.22 -13.91
CA LEU A 119 3.47 2.49 -12.83
C LEU A 119 3.63 3.93 -12.35
N PRO A 120 3.29 4.95 -13.17
CA PRO A 120 3.47 6.34 -12.78
C PRO A 120 2.53 6.68 -11.61
N VAL A 121 2.96 7.60 -10.74
CA VAL A 121 2.21 7.92 -9.52
C VAL A 121 2.05 9.41 -9.28
N GLY A 122 3.12 10.20 -9.43
CA GLY A 122 3.23 11.51 -8.80
C GLY A 122 2.19 12.52 -9.28
N MET A 123 1.57 13.20 -8.32
CA MET A 123 0.65 14.31 -8.50
C MET A 123 0.75 15.25 -7.30
N VAL A 124 1.31 16.45 -7.49
CA VAL A 124 1.50 17.42 -6.39
C VAL A 124 1.24 18.83 -6.90
N VAL A 125 0.55 19.64 -6.11
CA VAL A 125 0.50 21.10 -6.32
C VAL A 125 1.54 21.76 -5.43
N HIS A 126 2.49 22.47 -6.03
CA HIS A 126 3.56 23.16 -5.31
C HIS A 126 3.89 24.51 -5.99
N ASN A 127 3.96 25.59 -5.21
CA ASN A 127 4.31 26.94 -5.68
C ASN A 127 3.54 27.42 -6.93
N GLY A 128 2.26 27.07 -7.05
CA GLY A 128 1.42 27.46 -8.19
C GLY A 128 1.66 26.65 -9.47
N TYR A 129 2.33 25.51 -9.36
CA TYR A 129 2.52 24.54 -10.43
C TYR A 129 1.86 23.21 -10.06
N LEU A 130 1.36 22.52 -11.08
CA LEU A 130 0.95 21.13 -11.01
C LEU A 130 2.12 20.27 -11.47
N TYR A 131 2.68 19.48 -10.56
CA TYR A 131 3.72 18.50 -10.85
C TYR A 131 3.09 17.13 -11.11
N THR A 132 3.54 16.46 -12.16
CA THR A 132 3.10 15.12 -12.54
C THR A 132 4.30 14.24 -12.87
N SER A 133 4.21 12.94 -12.61
CA SER A 133 5.29 12.00 -12.94
C SER A 133 4.87 11.02 -14.02
N THR A 134 5.81 10.60 -14.85
CA THR A 134 5.71 9.43 -15.72
C THR A 134 6.72 8.36 -15.25
N LEU A 135 6.89 7.29 -16.03
CA LEU A 135 7.99 6.34 -15.84
C LEU A 135 9.36 7.05 -15.84
N ARG A 136 9.56 8.01 -16.76
CA ARG A 136 10.87 8.63 -17.00
C ARG A 136 10.98 10.05 -16.48
N GLN A 137 9.88 10.77 -16.34
CA GLN A 137 9.95 12.22 -16.19
C GLN A 137 9.19 12.72 -14.97
N VAL A 138 9.71 13.80 -14.39
CA VAL A 138 8.92 14.72 -13.59
C VAL A 138 8.63 15.94 -14.46
N LEU A 139 7.35 16.23 -14.62
CA LEU A 139 6.82 17.29 -15.46
C LEU A 139 6.12 18.32 -14.57
N ARG A 140 6.08 19.59 -14.98
CA ARG A 140 5.19 20.57 -14.35
C ARG A 140 4.50 21.48 -15.35
N ASN A 141 3.31 21.94 -14.98
CA ASN A 141 2.54 22.94 -15.71
C ASN A 141 2.12 24.05 -14.74
N LYS A 142 2.11 25.31 -15.21
CA LYS A 142 1.73 26.45 -14.38
C LYS A 142 0.22 26.49 -14.19
N LEU A 143 -0.24 26.57 -12.95
CA LEU A 143 -1.64 26.76 -12.61
C LEU A 143 -1.97 28.25 -12.63
N ARG A 144 -2.97 28.63 -13.42
CA ARG A 144 -3.50 29.99 -13.48
C ARG A 144 -4.86 30.05 -12.81
N ALA A 145 -5.16 31.18 -12.17
CA ALA A 145 -6.43 31.35 -11.47
C ALA A 145 -7.62 31.16 -12.43
N GLY A 146 -8.63 30.39 -11.99
CA GLY A 146 -9.86 30.10 -12.74
C GLY A 146 -9.73 28.99 -13.79
N GLN A 147 -8.51 28.57 -14.13
CA GLN A 147 -8.26 27.59 -15.17
C GLN A 147 -8.09 26.18 -14.58
N LEU A 148 -8.92 25.23 -15.04
CA LEU A 148 -8.85 23.83 -14.61
C LEU A 148 -7.74 23.07 -15.34
N ILE A 149 -7.62 23.24 -16.66
CA ILE A 149 -6.62 22.54 -17.48
C ILE A 149 -5.50 23.53 -17.80
N PRO A 150 -4.26 23.31 -17.34
CA PRO A 150 -3.14 24.17 -17.69
C PRO A 150 -2.93 24.26 -19.21
N ASP A 151 -2.78 25.48 -19.73
CA ASP A 151 -2.44 25.78 -21.13
C ASP A 151 -0.98 26.19 -21.30
N SER A 152 -0.24 26.29 -20.19
CA SER A 152 1.20 26.54 -20.22
C SER A 152 1.93 25.37 -20.86
N LYS A 153 3.06 25.67 -21.51
CA LYS A 153 4.04 24.65 -21.92
C LYS A 153 4.32 23.69 -20.74
N THR A 154 4.31 22.39 -21.01
CA THR A 154 4.81 21.38 -20.06
C THR A 154 6.32 21.52 -19.92
N GLU A 155 6.78 21.84 -18.72
CA GLU A 155 8.19 21.94 -18.36
C GLU A 155 8.68 20.57 -17.89
N ILE A 156 9.82 20.11 -18.42
CA ILE A 156 10.45 18.84 -17.99
C ILE A 156 11.47 19.19 -16.91
N ILE A 157 11.19 18.79 -15.68
CA ILE A 157 12.04 19.10 -14.52
C ILE A 157 13.14 18.07 -14.35
N LEU A 158 12.78 16.79 -14.42
CA LEU A 158 13.70 15.68 -14.27
C LEU A 158 13.47 14.67 -15.39
N THR A 159 14.55 14.15 -15.96
CA THR A 159 14.53 12.97 -16.84
C THR A 159 15.43 11.87 -16.29
N ASP A 160 14.83 10.72 -16.05
CA ASP A 160 15.51 9.46 -15.81
C ASP A 160 16.02 8.89 -17.15
N LYS A 161 17.34 8.84 -17.26
CA LYS A 161 18.08 8.40 -18.44
C LYS A 161 18.51 6.94 -18.37
N ASP A 162 18.04 6.18 -17.36
CA ASP A 162 18.34 4.76 -17.31
C ASP A 162 17.74 4.05 -18.53
N GLU A 163 18.63 3.46 -19.33
CA GLU A 163 18.28 2.72 -20.54
C GLU A 163 17.54 1.41 -20.21
N ASN A 164 17.72 0.89 -18.99
CA ASN A 164 17.12 -0.37 -18.53
C ASN A 164 15.85 -0.17 -17.70
N ILE A 165 15.34 1.06 -17.55
CA ILE A 165 14.18 1.35 -16.69
C ILE A 165 12.96 0.47 -16.97
N GLU A 166 12.76 0.02 -18.20
CA GLU A 166 11.64 -0.87 -18.58
C GLU A 166 11.79 -2.29 -18.06
N ARG A 167 13.01 -2.70 -17.68
CA ARG A 167 13.30 -3.98 -17.02
C ARG A 167 13.20 -3.89 -15.50
N HIS A 168 13.10 -2.68 -14.95
CA HIS A 168 13.09 -2.46 -13.50
C HIS A 168 11.72 -2.73 -12.92
N TRP A 169 11.70 -3.25 -11.69
CA TRP A 169 10.44 -3.49 -10.98
C TRP A 169 9.82 -2.22 -10.41
N HIS A 170 10.64 -1.33 -9.85
CA HIS A 170 10.18 -0.14 -9.13
C HIS A 170 10.60 1.15 -9.82
N THR A 171 9.68 1.74 -10.57
CA THR A 171 9.94 2.89 -11.44
C THR A 171 9.11 4.13 -11.11
N ALA A 172 8.27 4.04 -10.08
CA ALA A 172 7.45 5.14 -9.62
C ALA A 172 8.30 6.34 -9.17
N LYS A 173 7.80 7.55 -9.44
CA LYS A 173 8.46 8.81 -9.08
C LYS A 173 7.50 9.73 -8.32
N PRO A 174 7.12 9.40 -7.08
CA PRO A 174 6.51 10.40 -6.21
C PRO A 174 7.50 11.54 -5.94
N MET A 175 6.99 12.67 -5.45
CA MET A 175 7.85 13.80 -5.08
C MET A 175 7.39 14.48 -3.82
N ALA A 176 8.36 14.97 -3.05
CA ALA A 176 8.15 15.89 -1.94
C ALA A 176 9.02 17.14 -2.14
N PHE A 177 8.60 18.25 -1.53
CA PHE A 177 9.28 19.53 -1.62
C PHE A 177 9.54 20.08 -0.21
N ASP A 178 10.74 20.57 0.03
CA ASP A 178 11.08 21.24 1.29
C ASP A 178 10.80 22.76 1.22
N ASN A 179 11.17 23.47 2.29
CA ASN A 179 11.05 24.93 2.36
C ASN A 179 12.27 25.69 1.82
N HIS A 180 13.26 24.97 1.29
CA HIS A 180 14.54 25.50 0.85
C HIS A 180 14.68 25.47 -0.68
N GLY A 181 13.60 25.18 -1.40
CA GLY A 181 13.59 25.13 -2.86
C GLY A 181 14.09 23.79 -3.42
N HIS A 182 14.11 22.73 -2.62
CA HIS A 182 14.50 21.41 -3.08
C HIS A 182 13.29 20.50 -3.38
N MET A 183 13.47 19.65 -4.37
CA MET A 183 12.58 18.55 -4.72
C MET A 183 13.27 17.21 -4.43
N TYR A 184 12.55 16.28 -3.83
CA TYR A 184 13.03 14.94 -3.51
C TYR A 184 12.31 13.91 -4.36
N VAL A 185 13.07 13.07 -5.08
CA VAL A 185 12.53 12.05 -5.97
C VAL A 185 13.27 10.73 -5.73
N PRO A 186 12.56 9.59 -5.53
CA PRO A 186 13.20 8.30 -5.38
C PRO A 186 13.56 7.70 -6.74
N PHE A 187 14.62 6.89 -6.71
CA PHE A 187 14.96 5.95 -7.79
C PHE A 187 14.89 4.56 -7.18
N GLY A 188 13.76 3.90 -7.42
CA GLY A 188 13.42 2.61 -6.83
C GLY A 188 14.33 1.48 -7.30
N ALA A 189 14.42 0.43 -6.52
CA ALA A 189 15.25 -0.72 -6.80
C ALA A 189 14.87 -1.40 -8.14
N PRO A 190 15.85 -1.72 -9.02
CA PRO A 190 15.61 -2.48 -10.23
C PRO A 190 15.11 -3.89 -9.95
N THR A 191 15.60 -4.48 -8.86
CA THR A 191 15.33 -5.85 -8.43
C THR A 191 14.74 -5.88 -7.02
N ASP A 192 14.20 -7.02 -6.62
CA ASP A 192 13.61 -7.12 -5.29
C ASP A 192 14.62 -7.17 -4.13
N ALA A 193 15.75 -7.86 -4.33
CA ALA A 193 16.75 -8.10 -3.30
C ALA A 193 18.20 -8.09 -3.85
N ALA A 194 18.45 -7.29 -4.90
CA ALA A 194 19.76 -7.12 -5.54
C ALA A 194 20.45 -8.43 -5.94
N GLN A 195 19.68 -9.39 -6.46
CA GLN A 195 20.22 -10.53 -7.17
C GLN A 195 20.63 -10.11 -8.60
N ASP A 196 21.47 -10.92 -9.25
CA ASP A 196 21.85 -10.73 -10.65
C ASP A 196 20.61 -10.76 -11.55
N VAL A 197 20.21 -9.58 -12.06
CA VAL A 197 18.97 -9.39 -12.84
C VAL A 197 19.00 -10.16 -14.16
N GLU A 198 20.17 -10.36 -14.77
CA GLU A 198 20.29 -11.10 -16.03
C GLU A 198 20.10 -12.61 -15.81
N LYS A 199 20.44 -13.11 -14.62
CA LYS A 199 20.26 -14.53 -14.26
C LYS A 199 18.89 -14.82 -13.65
N ALA A 200 18.40 -13.94 -12.79
CA ALA A 200 17.25 -14.19 -11.93
C ALA A 200 16.02 -13.33 -12.26
N GLY A 201 16.16 -12.39 -13.19
CA GLY A 201 15.16 -11.35 -13.43
C GLY A 201 15.01 -10.39 -12.24
N PRO A 202 14.14 -9.37 -12.35
CA PRO A 202 13.85 -8.46 -11.24
C PRO A 202 13.21 -9.19 -10.04
N GLY A 203 12.50 -10.28 -10.34
CA GLY A 203 11.89 -11.26 -9.44
C GLY A 203 12.83 -11.89 -8.42
N GLY A 204 14.09 -12.09 -8.79
CA GLY A 204 14.98 -13.01 -8.10
C GLY A 204 14.56 -14.48 -8.27
N MET A 205 15.43 -15.39 -7.82
CA MET A 205 15.21 -16.83 -7.88
C MET A 205 15.27 -17.48 -6.49
N PRO A 206 14.64 -18.66 -6.29
CA PRO A 206 14.72 -19.39 -5.04
C PRO A 206 16.16 -19.72 -4.63
N GLY A 207 16.49 -19.49 -3.37
CA GLY A 207 17.84 -19.67 -2.82
C GLY A 207 18.90 -18.72 -3.39
N GLY A 208 18.52 -17.74 -4.22
CA GLY A 208 19.45 -16.83 -4.87
C GLY A 208 20.25 -16.00 -3.85
N LYS A 209 21.53 -15.80 -4.16
CA LYS A 209 22.43 -14.92 -3.40
C LYS A 209 22.31 -13.49 -3.92
N GLY A 210 22.28 -12.54 -3.01
CA GLY A 210 22.39 -11.13 -3.37
C GLY A 210 23.82 -10.77 -3.79
N LEU A 211 23.97 -9.76 -4.64
CA LEU A 211 25.26 -9.20 -5.00
C LEU A 211 25.79 -8.36 -3.85
N ASP A 212 27.04 -8.59 -3.44
CA ASP A 212 27.70 -7.91 -2.32
C ASP A 212 29.13 -7.46 -2.73
N PRO A 213 29.36 -6.16 -2.97
CA PRO A 213 28.39 -5.07 -2.83
C PRO A 213 27.30 -5.11 -3.91
N ALA A 214 26.10 -4.63 -3.56
CA ALA A 214 24.97 -4.50 -4.46
C ALA A 214 25.19 -3.34 -5.44
N PRO A 215 25.30 -3.59 -6.76
CA PRO A 215 25.53 -2.53 -7.75
C PRO A 215 24.34 -1.57 -7.85
N ASP A 216 23.13 -2.05 -7.60
CA ASP A 216 21.89 -1.26 -7.61
C ASP A 216 22.02 -0.01 -6.72
N LEU A 217 22.70 -0.11 -5.57
CA LEU A 217 22.86 1.00 -4.63
C LEU A 217 23.68 2.16 -5.19
N GLN A 218 24.35 2.04 -6.34
CA GLN A 218 25.03 3.19 -6.94
C GLN A 218 24.03 4.25 -7.40
N TRP A 219 22.95 3.82 -8.07
CA TRP A 219 21.99 4.70 -8.74
C TRP A 219 20.53 4.41 -8.40
N HIS A 220 20.26 3.44 -7.53
CA HIS A 220 18.89 3.07 -7.16
C HIS A 220 18.82 2.69 -5.69
N GLY A 221 17.61 2.35 -5.23
CA GLY A 221 17.34 2.00 -3.85
C GLY A 221 17.54 3.19 -2.89
N GLY A 222 17.14 4.40 -3.30
CA GLY A 222 17.38 5.62 -2.54
C GLY A 222 16.57 6.83 -3.01
N ILE A 223 16.85 7.98 -2.40
CA ILE A 223 16.20 9.27 -2.71
C ILE A 223 17.26 10.30 -3.11
N TRP A 224 16.99 11.03 -4.17
CA TRP A 224 17.83 12.13 -4.65
C TRP A 224 17.14 13.47 -4.43
N ARG A 225 17.94 14.48 -4.07
CA ARG A 225 17.55 15.87 -3.91
C ARG A 225 17.96 16.67 -5.15
N PHE A 226 17.04 17.46 -5.66
CA PHE A 226 17.18 18.31 -6.83
C PHE A 226 16.77 19.74 -6.49
N ASP A 227 17.15 20.70 -7.34
CA ASP A 227 16.55 22.04 -7.32
C ASP A 227 15.12 21.95 -7.88
N ALA A 228 14.12 22.46 -7.15
CA ALA A 228 12.71 22.33 -7.54
C ALA A 228 12.34 23.18 -8.77
N ASP A 229 13.12 24.22 -9.07
CA ASP A 229 12.84 25.22 -10.11
C ASP A 229 13.74 25.09 -11.35
N LYS A 230 14.77 24.25 -11.30
CA LYS A 230 15.66 23.97 -12.43
C LYS A 230 15.04 22.95 -13.40
N GLU A 231 14.78 23.36 -14.63
CA GLU A 231 14.38 22.48 -15.74
C GLU A 231 15.55 21.61 -16.24
N GLY A 232 15.22 20.48 -16.87
CA GLY A 232 16.15 19.66 -17.65
C GLY A 232 17.18 18.88 -16.82
N GLN A 233 16.93 18.67 -15.53
CA GLN A 233 17.81 17.89 -14.67
C GLN A 233 17.75 16.41 -15.03
N THR A 234 18.81 15.70 -14.68
CA THR A 234 18.93 14.24 -14.73
C THR A 234 19.36 13.74 -13.37
N GLN A 235 19.32 12.43 -13.14
CA GLN A 235 19.77 11.87 -11.87
C GLN A 235 21.22 12.27 -11.51
N GLN A 236 22.09 12.47 -12.50
CA GLN A 236 23.49 12.89 -12.30
C GLN A 236 23.60 14.32 -11.73
N ASP A 237 22.59 15.17 -11.96
CA ASP A 237 22.51 16.51 -11.38
C ASP A 237 22.03 16.47 -9.91
N GLY A 238 21.43 15.36 -9.49
CA GLY A 238 20.86 15.19 -8.16
C GLY A 238 21.89 14.82 -7.11
N TYR A 239 21.67 15.29 -5.89
CA TYR A 239 22.43 14.86 -4.72
C TYR A 239 21.76 13.62 -4.12
N LYS A 240 22.49 12.50 -4.00
CA LYS A 240 21.97 11.29 -3.34
C LYS A 240 21.79 11.56 -1.84
N TYR A 241 20.54 11.80 -1.45
CA TYR A 241 20.17 12.21 -0.10
C TYR A 241 20.07 11.03 0.86
N SER A 242 19.64 9.86 0.38
CA SER A 242 19.57 8.64 1.17
C SER A 242 19.71 7.39 0.30
N THR A 243 19.96 6.25 0.95
CA THR A 243 20.13 4.94 0.31
C THR A 243 19.44 3.85 1.14
N GLY A 244 19.43 2.63 0.63
CA GLY A 244 18.93 1.47 1.36
C GLY A 244 17.41 1.39 1.46
N ILE A 245 16.70 1.99 0.49
CA ILE A 245 15.23 2.02 0.44
C ILE A 245 14.74 1.37 -0.86
N ARG A 246 14.08 0.21 -0.78
CA ARG A 246 13.67 -0.59 -1.94
C ARG A 246 12.76 0.16 -2.90
N SER A 247 11.58 0.56 -2.43
CA SER A 247 10.54 1.14 -3.28
C SER A 247 9.67 2.10 -2.49
N ILE A 248 9.51 3.32 -3.00
CA ILE A 248 8.74 4.40 -2.38
C ILE A 248 7.65 4.82 -3.34
N LEU A 249 6.40 4.74 -2.87
CA LEU A 249 5.25 5.30 -3.57
C LEU A 249 4.63 6.47 -2.80
N GLY A 250 4.71 6.47 -1.47
CA GLY A 250 4.29 7.61 -0.65
C GLY A 250 5.48 8.31 0.01
N MET A 251 5.57 9.62 -0.15
CA MET A 251 6.53 10.46 0.56
C MET A 251 6.00 11.87 0.75
N ALA A 252 6.31 12.47 1.90
CA ALA A 252 5.90 13.84 2.21
C ALA A 252 6.97 14.53 3.04
N TRP A 253 7.14 15.83 2.78
CA TRP A 253 7.90 16.70 3.68
C TRP A 253 7.02 17.08 4.87
N ASN A 254 7.46 16.74 6.07
CA ASN A 254 6.80 17.22 7.27
C ASN A 254 7.34 18.61 7.61
N GLN A 255 6.43 19.57 7.53
CA GLN A 255 6.69 20.98 7.72
C GLN A 255 6.90 21.36 9.20
N ASP A 256 6.46 20.52 10.12
CA ASP A 256 6.55 20.79 11.56
C ASP A 256 7.93 20.49 12.14
N ASP A 257 8.67 19.54 11.57
CA ASP A 257 10.02 19.16 11.99
C ASP A 257 11.07 19.23 10.86
N ASP A 258 10.69 19.78 9.71
CA ASP A 258 11.53 20.01 8.54
C ASP A 258 12.30 18.76 8.10
N CYS A 259 11.57 17.65 7.99
CA CYS A 259 12.13 16.34 7.64
C CYS A 259 11.32 15.65 6.54
N LEU A 260 12.01 14.87 5.72
CA LEU A 260 11.37 13.99 4.76
C LEU A 260 10.88 12.72 5.44
N TYR A 261 9.66 12.30 5.13
CA TYR A 261 9.13 11.00 5.51
C TYR A 261 8.75 10.21 4.27
N ALA A 262 8.99 8.91 4.30
CA ALA A 262 8.64 8.00 3.22
C ALA A 262 8.10 6.69 3.78
N VAL A 263 7.17 6.07 3.06
CA VAL A 263 6.69 4.72 3.34
C VAL A 263 7.29 3.78 2.30
N MET A 264 7.99 2.75 2.77
CA MET A 264 8.67 1.80 1.89
C MET A 264 7.83 0.53 1.68
N ASN A 265 7.82 0.05 0.44
CA ASN A 265 7.38 -1.31 0.11
C ASN A 265 8.57 -2.27 0.24
N GLY A 266 8.54 -3.17 1.22
CA GLY A 266 9.60 -4.10 1.62
C GLY A 266 9.87 -5.24 0.63
N ILE A 267 10.83 -6.12 0.94
CA ILE A 267 11.24 -7.26 0.09
C ILE A 267 10.10 -8.28 -0.04
N ASP A 268 9.87 -8.79 -1.24
CA ASP A 268 8.83 -9.80 -1.48
C ASP A 268 9.36 -11.24 -1.29
N ASN A 269 8.45 -12.21 -1.24
CA ASN A 269 8.68 -13.63 -1.48
C ASN A 269 9.65 -14.31 -0.49
N LEU A 270 9.68 -13.93 0.79
CA LEU A 270 10.60 -14.53 1.77
C LEU A 270 10.48 -16.07 1.83
N HIS A 271 9.27 -16.62 1.89
CA HIS A 271 9.05 -18.07 1.91
C HIS A 271 9.29 -18.71 0.54
N THR A 272 8.78 -18.11 -0.55
CA THR A 272 8.98 -18.63 -1.90
C THR A 272 10.46 -18.72 -2.25
N ARG A 273 11.28 -17.76 -1.79
CA ARG A 273 12.73 -17.78 -2.03
C ARG A 273 13.52 -18.59 -1.03
N TYR A 274 13.13 -18.57 0.24
CA TYR A 274 13.86 -19.20 1.33
C TYR A 274 12.94 -20.12 2.15
N PRO A 275 12.33 -21.16 1.54
CA PRO A 275 11.30 -21.98 2.19
C PRO A 275 11.83 -22.80 3.36
N ALA A 276 13.14 -23.02 3.43
CA ALA A 276 13.81 -23.69 4.54
C ALA A 276 14.04 -22.75 5.76
N LEU A 277 13.93 -21.43 5.57
CA LEU A 277 14.23 -20.43 6.59
C LEU A 277 12.98 -19.71 7.11
N PHE A 278 11.98 -19.50 6.25
CA PHE A 278 10.74 -18.82 6.59
C PHE A 278 9.54 -19.71 6.35
N THR A 279 8.58 -19.73 7.27
CA THR A 279 7.26 -20.31 7.01
C THR A 279 6.44 -19.39 6.09
N SER A 280 5.40 -19.93 5.44
CA SER A 280 4.48 -19.10 4.66
C SER A 280 3.76 -18.06 5.53
N TRP A 281 3.59 -18.34 6.83
CA TRP A 281 3.04 -17.37 7.79
C TRP A 281 4.00 -16.21 7.99
N GLN A 282 5.27 -16.49 8.28
CA GLN A 282 6.28 -15.46 8.45
C GLN A 282 6.38 -14.60 7.19
N ALA A 283 6.38 -15.22 6.01
CA ALA A 283 6.39 -14.47 4.75
C ALA A 283 5.12 -13.64 4.51
N ALA A 284 3.96 -13.99 5.07
CA ALA A 284 2.75 -13.18 4.94
C ALA A 284 2.74 -11.94 5.85
N VAL A 285 3.61 -11.88 6.87
CA VAL A 285 3.67 -10.77 7.84
C VAL A 285 5.01 -10.05 7.87
N LEU A 286 6.05 -10.62 7.23
CA LEU A 286 7.39 -10.07 7.07
C LEU A 286 7.80 -10.03 5.60
N PRO A 287 8.71 -9.12 5.23
CA PRO A 287 9.28 -8.05 6.05
C PRO A 287 8.25 -6.95 6.33
N SER A 288 8.55 -6.05 7.27
CA SER A 288 7.68 -4.90 7.51
C SER A 288 7.56 -3.99 6.29
N GLU A 289 6.45 -3.28 6.19
CA GLU A 289 6.31 -2.04 5.41
C GLU A 289 6.62 -0.87 6.36
N PRO A 290 7.79 -0.21 6.29
CA PRO A 290 8.15 0.77 7.31
C PRO A 290 7.84 2.22 6.92
N LEU A 291 7.52 3.04 7.93
CA LEU A 291 7.55 4.49 7.88
C LEU A 291 8.95 4.99 8.28
N LEU A 292 9.60 5.64 7.34
CA LEU A 292 10.97 6.13 7.43
C LEU A 292 10.94 7.64 7.74
N LYS A 293 11.78 8.07 8.68
CA LYS A 293 12.20 9.47 8.80
C LYS A 293 13.53 9.61 8.08
N VAL A 294 13.53 10.19 6.89
CA VAL A 294 14.68 10.23 6.00
C VAL A 294 15.44 11.53 6.21
N THR A 295 16.70 11.40 6.62
CA THR A 295 17.63 12.52 6.78
C THR A 295 18.81 12.38 5.82
N ASP A 296 19.63 13.43 5.72
CA ASP A 296 20.80 13.44 4.86
C ASP A 296 21.77 12.31 5.24
N GLY A 297 22.09 11.45 4.27
CA GLY A 297 22.97 10.31 4.44
C GLY A 297 22.32 9.06 5.07
N SER A 298 21.01 9.06 5.33
CA SER A 298 20.33 7.89 5.90
C SER A 298 20.47 6.64 5.02
N ASP A 299 20.65 5.49 5.67
CA ASP A 299 20.75 4.18 5.05
C ASP A 299 19.85 3.16 5.78
N PHE A 300 18.74 2.78 5.15
CA PHE A 300 17.75 1.85 5.71
C PHE A 300 18.03 0.38 5.38
N GLY A 301 19.18 0.09 4.77
CA GLY A 301 19.76 -1.25 4.74
C GLY A 301 19.29 -2.18 3.64
N TRP A 302 18.28 -1.86 2.83
CA TRP A 302 18.04 -2.64 1.61
C TRP A 302 19.31 -2.60 0.72
N PRO A 303 19.71 -3.70 0.05
CA PRO A 303 19.11 -5.04 0.02
C PRO A 303 19.61 -5.96 1.14
N TYR A 304 20.55 -5.48 1.95
CA TYR A 304 21.32 -6.26 2.91
C TYR A 304 20.55 -6.64 4.18
N ALA A 305 19.53 -5.85 4.54
CA ALA A 305 18.71 -6.00 5.71
C ALA A 305 17.24 -5.77 5.39
N TYR A 306 16.38 -6.28 6.26
CA TYR A 306 14.96 -5.92 6.31
C TYR A 306 14.55 -5.64 7.74
N PHE A 307 13.53 -4.79 7.93
CA PHE A 307 13.01 -4.50 9.26
C PHE A 307 11.96 -5.54 9.67
N ASP A 308 12.14 -6.13 10.86
CA ASP A 308 11.12 -6.95 11.51
C ASP A 308 10.42 -6.11 12.57
N HIS A 309 9.18 -5.69 12.26
CA HIS A 309 8.37 -4.86 13.15
C HIS A 309 7.90 -5.59 14.41
N MET A 310 7.84 -6.92 14.41
CA MET A 310 7.47 -7.70 15.58
C MET A 310 8.64 -7.75 16.58
N LEU A 311 9.88 -7.71 16.07
CA LEU A 311 11.09 -7.65 16.88
C LEU A 311 11.61 -6.22 17.13
N GLY A 312 11.10 -5.24 16.37
CA GLY A 312 11.52 -3.84 16.45
C GLY A 312 12.97 -3.60 16.01
N LYS A 313 13.51 -4.42 15.09
CA LYS A 313 14.91 -4.33 14.66
C LYS A 313 15.15 -4.78 13.23
N ASN A 314 16.27 -4.33 12.66
CA ASN A 314 16.76 -4.82 11.37
C ASN A 314 17.34 -6.23 11.51
N MET A 315 17.03 -7.08 10.55
CA MET A 315 17.49 -8.47 10.44
C MET A 315 18.31 -8.63 9.16
N LEU A 316 19.35 -9.47 9.21
CA LEU A 316 20.16 -9.74 8.02
C LEU A 316 19.30 -10.46 6.98
N GLN A 317 19.36 -9.99 5.73
CA GLN A 317 18.60 -10.57 4.64
C GLN A 317 19.21 -11.95 4.25
N PRO A 318 18.39 -12.98 3.92
CA PRO A 318 18.89 -14.35 3.75
C PRO A 318 19.89 -14.60 2.60
N GLY A 319 19.71 -13.92 1.48
CA GLY A 319 20.65 -13.89 0.35
C GLY A 319 22.02 -13.31 0.69
N TYR A 320 22.17 -12.68 1.86
CA TYR A 320 23.41 -12.17 2.43
C TYR A 320 23.86 -12.93 3.71
N GLY A 321 23.32 -14.13 3.93
CA GLY A 321 23.69 -15.00 5.05
C GLY A 321 22.81 -14.88 6.29
N GLY A 322 21.68 -14.20 6.20
CA GLY A 322 20.65 -14.19 7.25
C GLY A 322 19.83 -15.49 7.31
N ASP A 323 19.17 -15.72 8.45
CA ASP A 323 18.35 -16.90 8.72
C ASP A 323 17.04 -16.57 9.47
N GLY A 324 16.68 -15.29 9.53
CA GLY A 324 15.57 -14.80 10.35
C GLY A 324 15.91 -14.60 11.83
N LYS A 325 17.15 -14.85 12.26
CA LYS A 325 17.63 -14.65 13.64
C LYS A 325 18.90 -13.81 13.71
N ILE A 326 19.76 -13.92 12.71
CA ILE A 326 21.01 -13.16 12.59
C ILE A 326 20.70 -11.69 12.29
N VAL A 327 21.25 -10.80 13.12
CA VAL A 327 21.26 -9.35 12.86
C VAL A 327 22.50 -8.98 12.05
N GLY A 328 23.70 -9.42 12.45
CA GLY A 328 24.93 -9.19 11.68
C GLY A 328 25.15 -7.71 11.33
N ARG A 329 25.48 -7.42 10.06
CA ARG A 329 25.67 -6.03 9.60
C ARG A 329 24.38 -5.20 9.61
N ALA A 330 23.20 -5.82 9.73
CA ALA A 330 21.93 -5.12 9.74
C ALA A 330 21.82 -4.12 10.92
N ALA A 331 22.55 -4.34 12.01
CA ALA A 331 22.61 -3.44 13.16
C ALA A 331 23.21 -2.05 12.84
N LYS A 332 23.88 -1.89 11.69
CA LYS A 332 24.52 -0.63 11.29
C LYS A 332 23.57 0.31 10.55
N PHE A 333 22.45 -0.19 10.04
CA PHE A 333 21.49 0.58 9.27
C PHE A 333 20.49 1.28 10.16
N ASP A 334 19.95 2.39 9.66
CA ASP A 334 18.92 3.16 10.32
C ASP A 334 17.67 2.33 10.55
N VAL A 335 16.97 2.65 11.65
CA VAL A 335 15.71 2.01 12.01
C VAL A 335 14.53 2.93 11.68
N PRO A 336 13.42 2.38 11.18
CA PRO A 336 12.23 3.18 10.87
C PRO A 336 11.58 3.74 12.13
N VAL A 337 10.80 4.83 11.98
CA VAL A 337 10.06 5.42 13.11
C VAL A 337 8.82 4.60 13.47
N MET A 338 8.31 3.79 12.54
CA MET A 338 7.23 2.82 12.74
C MET A 338 7.31 1.71 11.70
N GLY A 339 6.98 0.47 12.08
CA GLY A 339 6.80 -0.64 11.16
C GLY A 339 5.34 -1.06 11.06
N PHE A 340 4.88 -1.37 9.85
CA PHE A 340 3.58 -1.98 9.59
C PHE A 340 3.75 -3.45 9.18
N PRO A 341 2.69 -4.27 9.27
CA PRO A 341 2.73 -5.64 8.78
C PRO A 341 3.11 -5.72 7.30
N GLY A 342 3.77 -6.81 6.92
CA GLY A 342 4.24 -7.02 5.56
C GLY A 342 3.14 -7.01 4.51
N HIS A 343 3.54 -6.54 3.33
CA HIS A 343 2.78 -6.57 2.07
C HIS A 343 1.52 -5.72 2.07
N TRP A 344 1.35 -4.80 3.03
CA TRP A 344 0.20 -3.89 3.02
C TRP A 344 0.26 -2.86 1.89
N ALA A 345 1.43 -2.70 1.27
CA ALA A 345 1.69 -1.84 0.14
C ALA A 345 1.26 -0.37 0.39
N PRO A 346 2.01 0.37 1.21
CA PRO A 346 1.72 1.78 1.45
C PRO A 346 2.00 2.62 0.20
N MET A 347 1.01 3.37 -0.26
CA MET A 347 1.06 4.11 -1.53
C MET A 347 1.10 5.62 -1.38
N GLU A 348 0.67 6.15 -0.24
CA GLU A 348 0.70 7.59 0.04
C GLU A 348 0.87 7.84 1.53
N ILE A 349 1.54 8.94 1.88
CA ILE A 349 1.56 9.51 3.22
C ILE A 349 1.23 11.00 3.15
N MET A 350 0.34 11.47 4.02
CA MET A 350 -0.02 12.88 4.11
C MET A 350 -0.07 13.33 5.57
N PHE A 351 0.71 14.35 5.93
CA PHE A 351 0.58 15.01 7.23
C PHE A 351 -0.60 15.98 7.21
N TYR A 352 -1.56 15.77 8.10
CA TYR A 352 -2.77 16.59 8.16
C TYR A 352 -2.51 17.92 8.88
N ARG A 353 -2.81 19.03 8.19
CA ARG A 353 -2.59 20.40 8.68
C ARG A 353 -3.88 21.20 8.76
N GLY A 354 -4.95 20.67 8.16
CA GLY A 354 -6.27 21.26 8.16
C GLY A 354 -6.88 21.41 9.56
N ASN A 355 -7.95 22.21 9.63
CA ASN A 355 -8.69 22.45 10.86
C ASN A 355 -10.09 21.83 10.85
N GLN A 356 -10.43 21.06 9.82
CA GLN A 356 -11.77 20.53 9.60
C GLN A 356 -12.03 19.28 10.44
N PHE A 357 -11.03 18.41 10.57
CA PHE A 357 -11.11 17.22 11.41
C PHE A 357 -10.92 17.56 12.91
N PRO A 358 -11.30 16.65 13.82
CA PRO A 358 -11.01 16.77 15.25
C PRO A 358 -9.51 16.98 15.54
N GLU A 359 -9.21 17.68 16.65
CA GLU A 359 -7.86 18.14 16.99
C GLU A 359 -6.81 17.02 17.01
N ARG A 360 -7.20 15.80 17.41
CA ARG A 360 -6.31 14.62 17.44
C ARG A 360 -5.64 14.30 16.11
N TYR A 361 -6.26 14.66 14.99
CA TYR A 361 -5.76 14.33 13.66
C TYR A 361 -4.70 15.32 13.18
N LYS A 362 -4.63 16.51 13.79
CA LYS A 362 -3.64 17.52 13.40
C LYS A 362 -2.24 17.02 13.65
N LYS A 363 -1.34 17.35 12.71
CA LYS A 363 0.08 17.02 12.74
C LYS A 363 0.39 15.53 12.65
N GLY A 364 -0.64 14.67 12.68
CA GLY A 364 -0.52 13.25 12.42
C GLY A 364 -0.46 12.93 10.92
N ALA A 365 -0.10 11.70 10.62
CA ALA A 365 0.03 11.21 9.26
C ALA A 365 -1.14 10.27 8.91
N PHE A 366 -1.79 10.53 7.78
CA PHE A 366 -2.63 9.54 7.11
C PHE A 366 -1.78 8.74 6.13
N ILE A 367 -2.01 7.42 6.07
CA ILE A 367 -1.29 6.52 5.16
C ILE A 367 -2.32 5.65 4.44
N ALA A 368 -2.27 5.64 3.11
CA ALA A 368 -3.10 4.77 2.29
C ALA A 368 -2.37 3.45 2.02
N PHE A 369 -2.99 2.34 2.42
CA PHE A 369 -2.50 0.99 2.16
C PHE A 369 -3.35 0.34 1.08
N HIS A 370 -2.70 -0.03 -0.02
CA HIS A 370 -3.34 -0.49 -1.25
C HIS A 370 -3.75 -1.95 -1.23
N GLY A 371 -3.18 -2.69 -0.29
CA GLY A 371 -3.45 -4.09 -0.06
C GLY A 371 -2.57 -5.03 -0.87
N SER A 372 -2.29 -6.17 -0.24
CA SER A 372 -1.32 -7.16 -0.65
C SER A 372 -1.58 -7.86 -1.98
N THR A 373 -0.47 -8.31 -2.58
CA THR A 373 -0.39 -9.35 -3.60
C THR A 373 0.44 -10.56 -3.18
N ASP A 374 1.15 -10.52 -2.05
CA ASP A 374 2.20 -11.48 -1.66
C ASP A 374 2.01 -12.06 -0.24
N ARG A 375 0.80 -12.58 0.02
CA ARG A 375 0.46 -13.15 1.34
C ARG A 375 -0.07 -14.57 1.31
N ALA A 376 -0.08 -15.20 0.13
CA ALA A 376 -0.57 -16.56 0.01
C ALA A 376 0.24 -17.50 0.94
N PRO A 377 -0.42 -18.43 1.65
CA PRO A 377 -1.83 -18.81 1.55
C PRO A 377 -2.77 -18.07 2.52
N TYR A 378 -2.35 -16.98 3.16
CA TYR A 378 -3.19 -16.20 4.07
C TYR A 378 -4.00 -15.13 3.31
N PRO A 379 -5.05 -14.54 3.93
CA PRO A 379 -5.79 -13.44 3.31
C PRO A 379 -4.87 -12.30 2.93
N GLN A 380 -5.15 -11.68 1.78
CA GLN A 380 -4.56 -10.39 1.43
C GLN A 380 -4.99 -9.37 2.49
N SER A 381 -4.16 -8.38 2.75
CA SER A 381 -4.38 -7.39 3.81
C SER A 381 -3.80 -6.04 3.46
N GLY A 382 -4.24 -5.02 4.19
CA GLY A 382 -3.76 -3.66 4.08
C GLY A 382 -4.83 -2.66 3.65
N TYR A 383 -5.84 -3.05 2.87
CA TYR A 383 -6.88 -2.22 2.21
C TYR A 383 -7.63 -1.18 3.08
N ILE A 384 -6.92 -0.22 3.66
CA ILE A 384 -7.41 0.80 4.58
C ILE A 384 -6.64 2.11 4.39
N VAL A 385 -7.21 3.19 4.90
CA VAL A 385 -6.43 4.39 5.25
C VAL A 385 -6.24 4.35 6.76
N CYS A 386 -4.99 4.39 7.21
CA CYS A 386 -4.67 4.48 8.64
C CYS A 386 -4.34 5.92 9.04
N PHE A 387 -4.37 6.18 10.34
CA PHE A 387 -3.86 7.40 10.96
C PHE A 387 -2.75 7.04 11.96
N VAL A 388 -1.65 7.80 11.95
CA VAL A 388 -0.56 7.73 12.93
C VAL A 388 -0.49 9.07 13.65
N PRO A 389 -0.70 9.12 14.98
CA PRO A 389 -0.54 10.36 15.73
C PRO A 389 0.95 10.72 15.82
N PHE A 390 1.27 11.99 15.60
CA PHE A 390 2.63 12.51 15.63
C PHE A 390 2.75 13.71 16.55
N GLU A 391 3.90 13.82 17.20
CA GLU A 391 4.35 15.03 17.90
C GLU A 391 5.87 15.15 17.77
N LYS A 392 6.36 16.35 17.42
CA LYS A 392 7.80 16.66 17.32
C LYS A 392 8.58 15.64 16.48
N GLY A 393 8.02 15.27 15.32
CA GLY A 393 8.68 14.37 14.38
C GLY A 393 8.76 12.90 14.82
N LYS A 394 7.90 12.48 15.75
CA LYS A 394 7.84 11.10 16.23
C LYS A 394 6.38 10.64 16.37
N PRO A 395 6.09 9.36 16.05
CA PRO A 395 4.82 8.76 16.42
C PRO A 395 4.65 8.78 17.95
N THR A 396 3.47 9.19 18.42
CA THR A 396 3.13 9.24 19.85
C THR A 396 2.29 8.07 20.33
N GLY A 397 1.83 7.23 19.39
CA GLY A 397 0.95 6.10 19.68
C GLY A 397 0.97 5.05 18.57
N LYS A 398 0.09 4.07 18.71
CA LYS A 398 -0.15 3.07 17.67
C LYS A 398 -0.90 3.69 16.50
N TRP A 399 -0.80 3.07 15.33
CA TRP A 399 -1.65 3.41 14.20
C TRP A 399 -3.12 3.02 14.46
N GLU A 400 -4.02 3.75 13.84
CA GLU A 400 -5.47 3.64 13.95
C GLU A 400 -6.07 3.41 12.57
N VAL A 401 -7.15 2.62 12.48
CA VAL A 401 -7.91 2.52 11.22
C VAL A 401 -8.74 3.79 11.11
N PHE A 402 -8.55 4.56 10.04
CA PHE A 402 -9.33 5.77 9.78
C PHE A 402 -10.45 5.54 8.77
N ALA A 403 -10.14 4.89 7.64
CA ALA A 403 -11.13 4.49 6.66
C ALA A 403 -10.98 3.02 6.28
N ASP A 404 -12.11 2.34 6.18
CA ASP A 404 -12.25 0.95 5.75
C ASP A 404 -13.47 0.85 4.80
N GLY A 405 -13.85 -0.36 4.35
CA GLY A 405 -14.94 -0.62 3.41
C GLY A 405 -14.46 -0.88 1.99
N PHE A 406 -13.15 -0.70 1.72
CA PHE A 406 -12.57 -0.83 0.38
C PHE A 406 -12.66 -2.26 -0.18
N THR A 407 -12.61 -3.29 0.66
CA THR A 407 -12.62 -4.68 0.16
C THR A 407 -13.99 -5.12 -0.35
N GLY A 408 -15.08 -4.63 0.24
CA GLY A 408 -16.45 -5.13 -0.01
C GLY A 408 -16.70 -6.58 0.43
N VAL A 409 -15.67 -7.28 0.95
CA VAL A 409 -15.72 -8.68 1.39
C VAL A 409 -14.96 -8.85 2.71
N ASP A 410 -15.39 -9.81 3.52
CA ASP A 410 -14.76 -10.09 4.82
C ASP A 410 -13.40 -10.79 4.70
N THR A 411 -13.18 -11.55 3.63
CA THR A 411 -11.91 -12.25 3.37
C THR A 411 -11.50 -12.06 1.92
N VAL A 412 -10.35 -11.41 1.72
CA VAL A 412 -9.74 -11.18 0.41
C VAL A 412 -8.80 -12.33 0.11
N VAL A 413 -9.22 -13.25 -0.77
CA VAL A 413 -8.40 -14.41 -1.15
C VAL A 413 -7.43 -13.98 -2.25
N ASN A 414 -7.98 -13.38 -3.29
CA ASN A 414 -7.24 -12.79 -4.40
C ASN A 414 -7.31 -11.28 -4.31
N THR A 415 -6.26 -10.59 -4.74
CA THR A 415 -6.24 -9.13 -4.80
C THR A 415 -7.40 -8.56 -5.64
N SER A 416 -7.87 -9.30 -6.65
CA SER A 416 -9.02 -8.95 -7.49
C SER A 416 -10.37 -9.00 -6.78
N ASP A 417 -10.45 -9.64 -5.61
CA ASP A 417 -11.70 -9.74 -4.84
C ASP A 417 -12.03 -8.40 -4.15
N ALA A 418 -11.03 -7.52 -3.96
CA ALA A 418 -11.22 -6.21 -3.35
C ALA A 418 -11.98 -5.27 -4.30
N LEU A 419 -13.07 -4.68 -3.81
CA LEU A 419 -13.90 -3.76 -4.58
C LEU A 419 -13.15 -2.48 -4.99
N TYR A 420 -12.32 -1.96 -4.09
CA TYR A 420 -11.50 -0.76 -4.21
C TYR A 420 -10.12 -0.98 -3.57
N ARG A 421 -9.12 -0.21 -4.00
CA ARG A 421 -7.77 -0.25 -3.41
C ARG A 421 -7.24 1.17 -3.15
N PRO A 422 -7.15 1.61 -1.87
CA PRO A 422 -6.70 2.96 -1.50
C PRO A 422 -5.35 3.29 -2.11
N MET A 423 -5.20 4.50 -2.64
CA MET A 423 -4.04 4.85 -3.44
C MET A 423 -3.45 6.21 -3.07
N GLY A 424 -4.10 7.31 -3.45
CA GLY A 424 -3.65 8.67 -3.19
C GLY A 424 -4.47 9.34 -2.09
N LEU A 425 -3.86 10.30 -1.41
CA LEU A 425 -4.43 11.14 -0.36
C LEU A 425 -4.12 12.60 -0.66
N ALA A 426 -5.08 13.50 -0.42
CA ALA A 426 -4.83 14.94 -0.47
C ALA A 426 -5.68 15.70 0.53
N GLU A 427 -5.17 16.83 1.01
CA GLU A 427 -5.91 17.77 1.83
C GLU A 427 -6.55 18.84 0.93
N GLY A 428 -7.87 19.04 1.07
CA GLY A 428 -8.57 20.14 0.42
C GLY A 428 -8.35 21.48 1.12
N PRO A 429 -8.65 22.61 0.46
CA PRO A 429 -8.45 23.95 1.03
C PRO A 429 -9.28 24.22 2.28
N ASP A 430 -10.37 23.48 2.48
CA ASP A 430 -11.22 23.53 3.66
C ASP A 430 -10.72 22.63 4.80
N GLY A 431 -9.71 21.80 4.56
CA GLY A 431 -9.18 20.78 5.46
C GLY A 431 -9.88 19.41 5.35
N SER A 432 -10.71 19.16 4.33
CA SER A 432 -11.24 17.82 4.05
C SER A 432 -10.15 16.88 3.51
N LEU A 433 -10.30 15.57 3.73
CA LEU A 433 -9.39 14.57 3.16
C LEU A 433 -10.00 14.01 1.88
N TYR A 434 -9.21 13.96 0.80
CA TYR A 434 -9.57 13.28 -0.43
C TYR A 434 -8.83 11.96 -0.53
N ILE A 435 -9.52 10.92 -1.01
CA ILE A 435 -8.97 9.57 -1.19
C ILE A 435 -9.24 9.14 -2.62
N SER A 436 -8.21 8.68 -3.33
CA SER A 436 -8.37 7.98 -4.61
C SER A 436 -8.20 6.47 -4.43
N GLU A 437 -8.77 5.69 -5.35
CA GLU A 437 -8.53 4.26 -5.44
C GLU A 437 -8.25 3.82 -6.88
N SER A 438 -7.47 2.76 -7.06
CA SER A 438 -6.91 2.42 -8.38
C SER A 438 -7.70 1.44 -9.24
N ASN A 439 -8.70 0.75 -8.70
CA ASN A 439 -9.44 -0.28 -9.43
C ASN A 439 -10.47 0.35 -10.39
N LYS A 440 -11.25 1.33 -9.93
CA LYS A 440 -12.28 2.01 -10.73
C LYS A 440 -11.97 3.50 -10.93
N GLY A 441 -11.13 4.09 -10.08
CA GLY A 441 -10.84 5.51 -10.07
C GLY A 441 -11.86 6.32 -9.29
N ARG A 442 -12.52 5.72 -8.29
CA ARG A 442 -13.42 6.45 -7.40
C ARG A 442 -12.62 7.44 -6.54
N ILE A 443 -13.16 8.65 -6.40
CA ILE A 443 -12.62 9.71 -5.55
C ILE A 443 -13.64 10.00 -4.45
N TRP A 444 -13.20 9.94 -3.20
CA TRP A 444 -13.99 10.37 -2.04
C TRP A 444 -13.47 11.69 -1.50
N ARG A 445 -14.38 12.50 -0.95
CA ARG A 445 -14.08 13.61 -0.04
C ARG A 445 -14.67 13.26 1.33
N VAL A 446 -13.80 13.13 2.32
CA VAL A 446 -14.13 12.81 3.71
C VAL A 446 -14.17 14.08 4.55
N MET A 447 -15.26 14.26 5.28
CA MET A 447 -15.62 15.45 6.03
C MET A 447 -16.04 15.06 7.45
N TYR A 448 -15.81 15.93 8.43
CA TYR A 448 -16.26 15.75 9.81
C TYR A 448 -17.38 16.73 10.13
N LYS A 449 -18.57 16.19 10.45
CA LYS A 449 -19.78 16.99 10.69
C LYS A 449 -20.25 16.96 12.15
N GLY A 450 -19.49 16.33 13.03
CA GLY A 450 -19.77 16.29 14.46
C GLY A 450 -19.19 17.47 15.25
N ASN A 451 -19.38 17.42 16.57
CA ASN A 451 -18.72 18.33 17.50
C ASN A 451 -17.29 17.85 17.79
N LYS A 452 -16.28 18.58 17.30
CA LYS A 452 -14.86 18.23 17.44
C LYS A 452 -14.42 18.05 18.89
N ALA A 453 -15.02 18.81 19.82
CA ALA A 453 -14.71 18.72 21.24
C ALA A 453 -15.24 17.43 21.91
N GLN A 454 -16.17 16.73 21.26
CA GLN A 454 -16.75 15.47 21.74
C GLN A 454 -16.18 14.25 21.03
N PHE A 455 -15.24 14.42 20.10
CA PHE A 455 -14.63 13.31 19.38
C PHE A 455 -13.56 12.62 20.25
N GLY A 456 -13.83 11.38 20.66
CA GLY A 456 -12.93 10.59 21.48
C GLY A 456 -13.05 9.09 21.23
N GLU A 457 -12.73 8.30 22.26
CA GLU A 457 -12.72 6.83 22.17
C GLU A 457 -14.05 6.23 21.71
N ALA A 458 -15.18 6.80 22.15
CA ALA A 458 -16.51 6.35 21.73
C ALA A 458 -16.73 6.44 20.21
N GLN A 459 -16.25 7.51 19.56
CA GLN A 459 -16.35 7.68 18.11
C GLN A 459 -15.38 6.77 17.35
N LEU A 460 -14.27 6.37 17.98
CA LEU A 460 -13.30 5.46 17.40
C LEU A 460 -13.63 3.98 17.59
N ALA A 461 -14.47 3.64 18.56
CA ALA A 461 -14.71 2.25 18.97
C ALA A 461 -15.09 1.33 17.79
N ALA A 462 -15.90 1.84 16.86
CA ALA A 462 -16.27 1.09 15.65
C ALA A 462 -15.06 0.77 14.77
N MET A 463 -14.14 1.72 14.60
CA MET A 463 -12.92 1.56 13.80
C MET A 463 -11.89 0.66 14.49
N GLU A 464 -11.76 0.75 15.81
CA GLU A 464 -10.92 -0.18 16.58
C GLU A 464 -11.42 -1.63 16.46
N ALA A 465 -12.73 -1.85 16.48
CA ALA A 465 -13.30 -3.18 16.24
C ALA A 465 -12.98 -3.73 14.82
N ARG A 466 -12.76 -2.86 13.82
CA ARG A 466 -12.35 -3.27 12.47
C ARG A 466 -10.98 -3.93 12.46
N LYS A 467 -10.08 -3.66 13.41
CA LYS A 467 -8.76 -4.31 13.46
C LYS A 467 -8.81 -5.84 13.54
N SER A 468 -9.97 -6.43 13.86
CA SER A 468 -10.21 -7.87 13.82
C SER A 468 -10.47 -8.47 12.42
N ARG A 469 -10.71 -7.64 11.39
CA ARG A 469 -10.99 -8.09 10.02
C ARG A 469 -9.80 -8.85 9.45
N SER A 470 -10.05 -9.87 8.64
CA SER A 470 -8.98 -10.75 8.14
C SER A 470 -7.91 -10.02 7.32
N TYR A 471 -8.28 -8.88 6.74
CA TYR A 471 -7.40 -8.03 5.94
C TYR A 471 -6.74 -6.88 6.73
N ILE A 472 -6.86 -6.87 8.07
CA ILE A 472 -6.24 -5.88 8.98
C ILE A 472 -5.51 -6.57 10.14
N LYS A 473 -6.04 -7.67 10.69
CA LYS A 473 -5.36 -8.40 11.77
C LYS A 473 -4.08 -9.09 11.27
N THR A 474 -3.16 -9.35 12.19
CA THR A 474 -2.17 -10.40 12.00
C THR A 474 -2.91 -11.74 11.91
N PRO A 475 -2.74 -12.53 10.83
CA PRO A 475 -3.44 -13.81 10.69
C PRO A 475 -2.96 -14.79 11.77
N ASP A 476 -3.87 -15.62 12.26
CA ASP A 476 -3.57 -16.83 13.01
C ASP A 476 -2.92 -17.84 12.05
N GLU A 477 -1.78 -18.38 12.44
CA GLU A 477 -0.96 -19.28 11.61
C GLU A 477 -1.70 -20.55 11.15
N VAL A 478 -2.69 -21.01 11.90
CA VAL A 478 -3.41 -22.25 11.56
C VAL A 478 -4.81 -21.93 11.02
N LYS A 479 -5.55 -21.07 11.71
CA LYS A 479 -6.98 -20.83 11.42
C LYS A 479 -7.20 -19.98 10.18
N ASP A 480 -6.33 -19.01 9.92
CA ASP A 480 -6.48 -18.09 8.80
C ASP A 480 -5.70 -18.57 7.55
N ASN A 481 -5.10 -19.76 7.58
CA ASN A 481 -4.46 -20.34 6.40
C ASN A 481 -5.54 -20.76 5.39
N LEU A 482 -5.69 -19.98 4.31
CA LEU A 482 -6.65 -20.23 3.23
C LEU A 482 -6.20 -21.34 2.27
N GLY A 483 -4.96 -21.82 2.45
CA GLY A 483 -4.45 -23.05 1.89
C GLY A 483 -5.30 -24.19 2.43
N LYS A 484 -6.45 -24.41 1.80
CA LYS A 484 -7.27 -25.60 1.93
C LYS A 484 -6.61 -26.65 1.06
N GLY A 485 -6.34 -27.80 1.66
CA GLY A 485 -5.62 -28.90 1.07
C GLY A 485 -5.40 -28.86 -0.45
N GLY A 486 -4.29 -28.27 -0.88
CA GLY A 486 -4.12 -27.89 -2.29
C GLY A 486 -4.23 -29.11 -3.20
N GLU A 487 -4.98 -29.05 -4.29
CA GLU A 487 -5.18 -30.21 -5.19
C GLU A 487 -3.86 -30.81 -5.68
N MET A 488 -2.86 -29.97 -5.94
CA MET A 488 -1.50 -30.41 -6.29
C MET A 488 -0.77 -31.07 -5.10
N HIS A 489 -0.88 -30.50 -3.90
CA HIS A 489 -0.34 -31.12 -2.67
C HIS A 489 -1.02 -32.46 -2.38
N GLY A 490 -2.34 -32.51 -2.53
CA GLY A 490 -3.14 -33.71 -2.39
C GLY A 490 -2.78 -34.77 -3.42
N ALA A 491 -2.49 -34.38 -4.67
CA ALA A 491 -2.00 -35.29 -5.70
C ALA A 491 -0.63 -35.88 -5.33
N MET A 492 0.30 -35.07 -4.83
CA MET A 492 1.62 -35.53 -4.38
C MET A 492 1.49 -36.49 -3.19
N LEU A 493 0.72 -36.11 -2.17
CA LEU A 493 0.52 -36.93 -0.97
C LEU A 493 -0.26 -38.22 -1.29
N TYR A 494 -1.28 -38.17 -2.15
CA TYR A 494 -1.98 -39.35 -2.66
C TYR A 494 -1.01 -40.31 -3.36
N ASN A 495 -0.10 -39.78 -4.17
CA ASN A 495 0.91 -40.59 -4.85
C ASN A 495 1.87 -41.29 -3.90
N VAL A 496 2.17 -40.68 -2.75
CA VAL A 496 3.06 -41.25 -1.73
C VAL A 496 2.32 -42.28 -0.87
N TYR A 497 1.13 -41.95 -0.36
CA TYR A 497 0.48 -42.72 0.71
C TYR A 497 -0.68 -43.62 0.24
N CYS A 498 -1.38 -43.27 -0.84
CA CYS A 498 -2.63 -43.93 -1.22
C CYS A 498 -2.52 -44.73 -2.53
N ARG A 499 -1.69 -44.26 -3.47
CA ARG A 499 -1.59 -44.80 -4.84
C ARG A 499 -1.17 -46.25 -4.91
N SER A 500 -0.31 -46.73 -4.00
CA SER A 500 0.16 -48.12 -4.01
C SER A 500 -1.00 -49.13 -3.95
N CYS A 501 -2.11 -48.76 -3.31
CA CYS A 501 -3.30 -49.58 -3.18
C CYS A 501 -4.41 -49.13 -4.14
N HIS A 502 -4.74 -47.83 -4.15
CA HIS A 502 -5.88 -47.29 -4.92
C HIS A 502 -5.57 -46.96 -6.38
N GLN A 503 -4.30 -47.08 -6.79
CA GLN A 503 -3.80 -46.85 -8.15
C GLN A 503 -3.99 -45.40 -8.65
N TRP A 504 -3.36 -45.07 -9.77
CA TRP A 504 -3.35 -43.71 -10.35
C TRP A 504 -4.73 -43.20 -10.74
N ASP A 505 -5.58 -44.11 -11.22
CA ASP A 505 -6.93 -43.80 -11.68
C ASP A 505 -7.96 -43.92 -10.56
N GLY A 506 -7.53 -44.22 -9.33
CA GLY A 506 -8.41 -44.36 -8.18
C GLY A 506 -9.34 -45.57 -8.28
N ARG A 507 -9.12 -46.53 -9.17
CA ARG A 507 -10.00 -47.71 -9.32
C ARG A 507 -9.63 -48.87 -8.41
N GLY A 508 -8.54 -48.75 -7.66
CA GLY A 508 -7.98 -49.87 -6.91
C GLY A 508 -7.49 -50.98 -7.83
N ASP A 509 -7.08 -52.11 -7.26
CA ASP A 509 -6.58 -53.25 -8.03
C ASP A 509 -7.69 -54.25 -8.42
N ASN A 510 -8.95 -53.78 -8.42
CA ASN A 510 -10.19 -54.54 -8.63
C ASN A 510 -10.48 -55.59 -7.54
N ASN A 511 -9.49 -56.31 -7.01
CA ASN A 511 -9.70 -57.51 -6.20
C ASN A 511 -9.51 -57.32 -4.69
N ARG A 512 -8.44 -56.62 -4.28
CA ARG A 512 -8.07 -56.44 -2.86
C ARG A 512 -8.41 -55.06 -2.36
N TYR A 513 -8.22 -54.04 -3.20
CA TYR A 513 -8.43 -52.64 -2.83
C TYR A 513 -9.62 -52.06 -3.60
N PRO A 514 -10.59 -51.44 -2.90
CA PRO A 514 -11.78 -50.90 -3.54
C PRO A 514 -11.47 -49.65 -4.38
N PRO A 515 -12.32 -49.36 -5.38
CA PRO A 515 -12.26 -48.10 -6.11
C PRO A 515 -12.65 -46.93 -5.20
N LEU A 516 -11.96 -45.81 -5.38
CA LEU A 516 -12.34 -44.49 -4.90
C LEU A 516 -13.25 -43.77 -5.91
N VAL A 517 -13.06 -44.02 -7.22
CA VAL A 517 -13.89 -43.46 -8.30
C VAL A 517 -15.33 -43.92 -8.19
N GLY A 518 -16.25 -42.96 -8.11
CA GLY A 518 -17.69 -43.23 -8.07
C GLY A 518 -18.15 -43.98 -6.81
N SER A 519 -17.29 -44.08 -5.80
CA SER A 519 -17.56 -44.84 -4.58
C SER A 519 -18.54 -44.11 -3.66
N GLU A 520 -19.52 -44.82 -3.15
CA GLU A 520 -20.45 -44.36 -2.11
C GLU A 520 -19.74 -44.06 -0.77
N TRP A 521 -18.53 -44.61 -0.59
CA TRP A 521 -17.70 -44.36 0.59
C TRP A 521 -17.02 -42.99 0.53
N VAL A 522 -16.62 -42.56 -0.66
CA VAL A 522 -16.02 -41.24 -0.91
C VAL A 522 -17.09 -40.16 -1.09
N SER A 523 -18.16 -40.46 -1.82
CA SER A 523 -19.19 -39.46 -2.17
C SER A 523 -20.25 -39.23 -1.08
N GLY A 524 -20.31 -40.11 -0.07
CA GLY A 524 -21.22 -40.06 1.08
C GLY A 524 -20.76 -39.14 2.21
N SER A 525 -20.76 -39.64 3.46
CA SER A 525 -20.41 -38.84 4.64
C SER A 525 -18.95 -38.38 4.63
N ARG A 526 -18.75 -37.06 4.70
CA ARG A 526 -17.43 -36.42 4.81
C ARG A 526 -16.72 -36.81 6.10
N GLU A 527 -17.43 -36.82 7.22
CA GLU A 527 -16.88 -37.18 8.53
C GLU A 527 -16.39 -38.63 8.55
N ARG A 528 -17.13 -39.55 7.91
CA ARG A 528 -16.69 -40.94 7.72
C ARG A 528 -15.41 -41.01 6.87
N LEU A 529 -15.37 -40.30 5.75
CA LEU A 529 -14.21 -40.32 4.85
C LEU A 529 -12.95 -39.77 5.56
N ILE A 530 -13.11 -38.69 6.33
CA ILE A 530 -12.05 -38.14 7.17
C ILE A 530 -11.60 -39.19 8.20
N GLY A 531 -12.54 -39.82 8.91
CA GLY A 531 -12.25 -40.85 9.90
C GLY A 531 -11.49 -42.05 9.33
N ILE A 532 -11.81 -42.47 8.10
CA ILE A 532 -11.10 -43.58 7.42
C ILE A 532 -9.64 -43.22 7.16
N VAL A 533 -9.34 -42.01 6.68
CA VAL A 533 -7.94 -41.60 6.45
C VAL A 533 -7.19 -41.44 7.77
N LEU A 534 -7.83 -40.87 8.78
CA LEU A 534 -7.21 -40.66 10.09
C LEU A 534 -6.94 -41.97 10.84
N HIS A 535 -7.87 -42.91 10.80
CA HIS A 535 -7.87 -44.08 11.69
C HIS A 535 -7.71 -45.42 10.97
N GLY A 536 -7.65 -45.41 9.63
CA GLY A 536 -7.65 -46.61 8.83
C GLY A 536 -9.03 -47.26 8.76
N LEU A 537 -9.09 -48.43 8.15
CA LEU A 537 -10.31 -49.21 7.99
C LEU A 537 -9.97 -50.70 7.99
N GLN A 538 -10.71 -51.49 8.77
CA GLN A 538 -10.54 -52.94 8.82
C GLN A 538 -11.90 -53.63 8.78
N GLY A 539 -11.93 -54.78 8.11
CA GLY A 539 -13.11 -55.63 8.02
C GLY A 539 -13.81 -55.54 6.67
N GLU A 540 -14.99 -56.15 6.60
CA GLU A 540 -15.75 -56.27 5.37
C GLU A 540 -16.44 -54.95 5.00
N VAL A 541 -16.21 -54.49 3.76
CA VAL A 541 -16.88 -53.33 3.17
C VAL A 541 -17.42 -53.67 1.79
N LYS A 542 -18.56 -53.08 1.44
CA LYS A 542 -19.17 -53.21 0.12
C LYS A 542 -19.02 -51.90 -0.63
N VAL A 543 -18.41 -51.93 -1.82
CA VAL A 543 -18.21 -50.76 -2.69
C VAL A 543 -18.70 -51.12 -4.08
N SER A 544 -19.61 -50.31 -4.63
CA SER A 544 -20.22 -50.53 -5.96
C SER A 544 -20.76 -51.96 -6.14
N GLY A 545 -21.36 -52.53 -5.09
CA GLY A 545 -21.95 -53.87 -5.13
C GLY A 545 -20.99 -55.04 -4.88
N LYS A 546 -19.67 -54.81 -4.84
CA LYS A 546 -18.65 -55.83 -4.58
C LYS A 546 -18.12 -55.76 -3.16
N THR A 547 -17.89 -56.93 -2.56
CA THR A 547 -17.33 -57.06 -1.21
C THR A 547 -15.80 -57.04 -1.23
N TYR A 548 -15.22 -56.26 -0.33
CA TYR A 548 -13.79 -56.16 -0.07
C TYR A 548 -13.55 -56.40 1.42
N ASN A 549 -12.52 -57.15 1.77
CA ASN A 549 -12.17 -57.41 3.17
C ASN A 549 -10.64 -57.32 3.30
N GLY A 550 -10.17 -56.27 3.95
CA GLY A 550 -8.76 -55.93 4.02
C GLY A 550 -8.47 -54.89 5.11
N VAL A 551 -7.23 -54.41 5.14
CA VAL A 551 -6.77 -53.41 6.10
C VAL A 551 -6.24 -52.19 5.34
N MET A 552 -6.83 -51.04 5.61
CA MET A 552 -6.29 -49.73 5.23
C MET A 552 -5.56 -49.15 6.44
N PRO A 553 -4.27 -48.78 6.32
CA PRO A 553 -3.52 -48.21 7.43
C PRO A 553 -4.06 -46.83 7.84
N ALA A 554 -3.95 -46.53 9.12
CA ALA A 554 -4.20 -45.19 9.64
C ALA A 554 -3.10 -44.23 9.21
N HIS A 555 -3.47 -43.03 8.76
CA HIS A 555 -2.52 -41.99 8.40
C HIS A 555 -2.51 -40.81 9.37
N GLY A 556 -3.44 -40.79 10.35
CA GLY A 556 -3.60 -39.67 11.28
C GLY A 556 -2.37 -39.41 12.16
N ASP A 557 -1.60 -40.43 12.53
CA ASP A 557 -0.50 -40.25 13.49
C ASP A 557 0.71 -39.50 12.91
N PHE A 558 0.83 -39.42 11.59
CA PHE A 558 1.98 -38.81 10.92
C PHE A 558 1.62 -37.76 9.86
N LEU A 559 0.35 -37.70 9.41
CA LEU A 559 -0.14 -36.62 8.56
C LEU A 559 -0.86 -35.57 9.39
N ASP A 560 -0.46 -34.31 9.22
CA ASP A 560 -1.16 -33.17 9.80
C ASP A 560 -2.53 -32.92 9.14
N ASP A 561 -3.32 -32.02 9.73
CA ASP A 561 -4.68 -31.73 9.26
C ASP A 561 -4.71 -31.18 7.83
N TYR A 562 -3.68 -30.43 7.43
CA TYR A 562 -3.56 -29.89 6.08
C TYR A 562 -3.25 -30.98 5.05
N ALA A 563 -2.38 -31.93 5.37
CA ALA A 563 -2.05 -33.06 4.51
C ALA A 563 -3.27 -33.95 4.30
N VAL A 564 -4.03 -34.24 5.36
CA VAL A 564 -5.28 -35.02 5.27
C VAL A 564 -6.34 -34.26 4.46
N ALA A 565 -6.53 -32.96 4.73
CA ALA A 565 -7.43 -32.12 3.94
C ALA A 565 -7.03 -32.08 2.45
N SER A 566 -5.72 -32.09 2.16
CA SER A 566 -5.18 -32.11 0.79
C SER A 566 -5.51 -33.40 0.07
N ILE A 567 -5.22 -34.54 0.68
CA ILE A 567 -5.50 -35.86 0.10
C ILE A 567 -6.99 -35.98 -0.21
N LEU A 568 -7.85 -35.60 0.75
CA LEU A 568 -9.30 -35.72 0.60
C LEU A 568 -9.86 -34.76 -0.45
N THR A 569 -9.34 -33.54 -0.53
CA THR A 569 -9.70 -32.58 -1.58
C THR A 569 -9.32 -33.10 -2.95
N PHE A 570 -8.11 -33.63 -3.11
CA PHE A 570 -7.66 -34.23 -4.37
C PHE A 570 -8.54 -35.43 -4.76
N ILE A 571 -8.78 -36.37 -3.84
CA ILE A 571 -9.63 -37.55 -4.09
C ILE A 571 -11.02 -37.11 -4.56
N ASN A 572 -11.63 -36.13 -3.89
CA ASN A 572 -12.99 -35.70 -4.17
C ASN A 572 -13.14 -34.98 -5.51
N LYS A 573 -12.17 -34.12 -5.86
CA LYS A 573 -12.14 -33.45 -7.16
C LYS A 573 -11.81 -34.42 -8.29
N ARG A 574 -10.71 -35.18 -8.13
CA ARG A 574 -10.16 -36.03 -9.19
C ARG A 574 -11.06 -37.21 -9.53
N PHE A 575 -11.63 -37.87 -8.52
CA PHE A 575 -12.32 -39.15 -8.69
C PHE A 575 -13.84 -39.06 -8.58
N ASN A 576 -14.38 -37.99 -8.02
CA ASN A 576 -15.82 -37.77 -7.88
C ASN A 576 -16.34 -36.49 -8.56
N GLN A 577 -15.46 -35.72 -9.23
CA GLN A 577 -15.83 -34.49 -9.95
C GLN A 577 -16.64 -33.49 -9.10
N LYS A 578 -16.39 -33.48 -7.78
CA LYS A 578 -16.99 -32.51 -6.86
C LYS A 578 -15.97 -31.42 -6.55
N ASP A 579 -16.36 -30.17 -6.80
CA ASP A 579 -15.51 -28.99 -6.51
C ASP A 579 -15.39 -28.67 -5.01
N SER A 580 -16.12 -29.38 -4.15
CA SER A 580 -16.07 -29.20 -2.71
C SER A 580 -14.72 -29.63 -2.13
N VAL A 581 -14.04 -28.71 -1.45
CA VAL A 581 -12.76 -28.90 -0.77
C VAL A 581 -12.95 -29.36 0.67
N PHE A 582 -11.95 -30.04 1.24
CA PHE A 582 -11.85 -30.35 2.67
C PHE A 582 -11.00 -29.29 3.37
N THR A 583 -11.40 -28.91 4.58
CA THR A 583 -10.75 -27.86 5.38
C THR A 583 -10.03 -28.45 6.59
N ASN A 584 -8.99 -27.76 7.05
CA ASN A 584 -8.26 -28.14 8.25
C ASN A 584 -9.19 -28.24 9.47
N GLU A 585 -10.18 -27.35 9.58
CA GLU A 585 -11.16 -27.35 10.66
C GLU A 585 -12.03 -28.62 10.67
N GLU A 586 -12.48 -29.09 9.50
CA GLU A 586 -13.21 -30.36 9.39
C GLU A 586 -12.35 -31.54 9.84
N ILE A 587 -11.07 -31.59 9.44
CA ILE A 587 -10.18 -32.66 9.85
C ILE A 587 -9.96 -32.62 11.36
N LYS A 588 -9.66 -31.43 11.90
CA LYS A 588 -9.43 -31.22 13.33
C LYS A 588 -10.63 -31.61 14.18
N LYS A 589 -11.86 -31.28 13.72
CA LYS A 589 -13.11 -31.65 14.40
C LYS A 589 -13.24 -33.17 14.50
N VAL A 590 -13.04 -33.89 13.41
CA VAL A 590 -13.15 -35.36 13.41
C VAL A 590 -12.02 -36.01 14.19
N ARG A 591 -10.79 -35.49 14.08
CA ARG A 591 -9.62 -35.96 14.82
C ARG A 591 -9.79 -35.84 16.34
N GLY A 592 -10.42 -34.76 16.80
CA GLY A 592 -10.65 -34.49 18.23
C GLY A 592 -11.90 -35.14 18.83
N ALA A 593 -12.76 -35.77 18.02
CA ALA A 593 -14.04 -36.34 18.46
C ALA A 593 -13.91 -37.75 19.08
N ARG A 594 -12.80 -38.04 19.77
CA ARG A 594 -12.48 -39.36 20.32
C ARG A 594 -12.61 -39.42 21.83
#